data_AF-A0A4Q4N346-F1
#
_entry.id   AF-A0A4Q4N346-F1
#
_cell.length_a   1.000
_cell.length_b   1.000
_cell.length_c   1.000
_cell.angle_alpha   90.00
_cell.angle_beta   90.00
_cell.angle_gamma   90.00
#
_symmetry.space_group_name_H-M   'P 1'
#
loop_
_entity.id
_entity.type
_entity.pdbx_description
1 polymer ?
#
loop_
_entity_poly.entity_id
_entity_poly.type
_entity_poly.pdbx_seq_one_letter_code
_entity_poly.pdbx_strand_id
1 'polypeptide(L)'
;MSCAASTTCGASSCATSAPALSGFGQNHPAPKLTEEQKEALKKKQEVREEKKRQEREIRYKAWADTKAKLSDATSKKAKLRLYATLLKLRLHL
;
A
#
# COMPACT_ATOMS: atom_id res chain seq x y z
N MET A 1 18.55 -11.62 -55.72
CA MET A 1 20.00 -11.85 -55.58
C MET A 1 20.42 -11.50 -54.17
N SER A 2 21.32 -12.32 -53.62
CA SER A 2 21.74 -12.41 -52.22
C SER A 2 22.66 -11.29 -51.73
N CYS A 3 22.66 -11.13 -50.39
CA CYS A 3 23.77 -10.77 -49.49
C CYS A 3 24.36 -9.35 -49.56
N ALA A 4 24.87 -8.72 -48.50
CA ALA A 4 24.93 -8.93 -47.05
C ALA A 4 25.55 -7.63 -46.47
N ALA A 5 25.00 -7.07 -45.39
CA ALA A 5 25.56 -7.08 -44.02
C ALA A 5 26.59 -5.98 -43.67
N SER A 6 26.48 -5.55 -42.40
CA SER A 6 27.42 -4.80 -41.56
C SER A 6 27.32 -3.26 -41.65
N THR A 7 27.21 -2.48 -40.56
CA THR A 7 27.64 -2.69 -39.17
C THR A 7 26.87 -1.79 -38.20
N THR A 8 26.68 -2.33 -36.99
CA THR A 8 26.19 -1.76 -35.74
C THR A 8 27.09 -0.69 -35.12
N CYS A 9 26.48 0.31 -34.47
CA CYS A 9 26.86 0.94 -33.19
C CYS A 9 25.80 2.01 -32.89
N GLY A 10 25.22 2.20 -31.72
CA GLY A 10 25.52 1.77 -30.36
C GLY A 10 24.93 2.85 -29.45
N ALA A 11 24.02 2.45 -28.57
CA ALA A 11 23.61 3.02 -27.27
C ALA A 11 23.71 4.53 -26.96
N SER A 12 22.73 4.94 -26.12
CA SER A 12 22.80 6.05 -25.16
C SER A 12 22.45 7.43 -25.76
N SER A 13 21.47 8.20 -25.28
CA SER A 13 20.78 8.25 -24.00
C SER A 13 19.48 9.05 -24.19
N CYS A 14 18.48 8.73 -23.37
CA CYS A 14 17.25 9.51 -23.22
C CYS A 14 17.57 10.87 -22.57
N ALA A 15 17.61 11.94 -23.36
CA ALA A 15 17.55 13.30 -22.81
C ALA A 15 16.09 13.66 -22.50
N THR A 16 15.53 13.02 -21.47
CA THR A 16 14.32 13.54 -20.82
C THR A 16 14.75 14.72 -19.98
N SER A 17 14.62 15.93 -20.53
CA SER A 17 14.82 17.18 -19.79
C SER A 17 13.81 17.25 -18.66
N ALA A 18 14.13 16.67 -17.51
CA ALA A 18 13.38 16.89 -16.30
C ALA A 18 13.49 18.38 -15.94
N PRO A 19 12.39 19.10 -15.71
CA PRO A 19 12.49 20.43 -15.14
C PRO A 19 13.19 20.29 -13.79
N ALA A 20 14.28 21.04 -13.61
CA ALA A 20 14.97 21.11 -12.34
C ALA A 20 13.96 21.62 -11.28
N LEU A 21 13.56 20.73 -10.36
CA LEU A 21 12.84 21.10 -9.15
C LEU A 21 13.81 21.82 -8.21
N SER A 22 14.24 23.02 -8.60
CA SER A 22 14.99 23.92 -7.72
C SER A 22 14.00 24.59 -6.77
N GLY A 23 13.79 23.96 -5.62
CA GLY A 23 12.90 24.48 -4.59
C GLY A 23 12.95 23.63 -3.33
N PHE A 24 14.15 23.36 -2.81
CA PHE A 24 14.28 22.79 -1.47
C PHE A 24 13.62 23.73 -0.46
N GLY A 25 12.59 23.18 0.20
CA GLY A 25 11.91 23.65 1.41
C GLY A 25 12.12 25.09 1.85
N GLN A 26 11.07 25.91 1.71
CA GLN A 26 10.91 27.07 2.57
C GLN A 26 10.83 26.58 4.03
N ASN A 27 11.90 26.80 4.79
CA ASN A 27 11.95 26.50 6.23
C ASN A 27 11.10 27.53 6.99
N HIS A 28 9.79 27.31 7.02
CA HIS A 28 8.91 28.05 7.93
C HIS A 28 9.06 27.46 9.33
N PRO A 29 9.35 28.26 10.37
CA PRO A 29 9.43 27.75 11.74
C PRO A 29 8.06 27.20 12.14
N ALA A 30 8.02 25.94 12.57
CA ALA A 30 6.78 25.32 13.04
C ALA A 30 6.26 26.08 14.28
N PRO A 31 4.98 26.52 14.29
CA PRO A 31 4.41 27.19 15.45
C PRO A 31 4.40 26.23 16.65
N LYS A 32 4.80 26.73 17.82
CA LYS A 32 4.77 25.95 19.07
C LYS A 32 3.32 25.68 19.45
N LEU A 33 2.95 24.40 19.55
CA LEU A 33 1.62 23.99 19.99
C LEU A 33 1.42 24.32 21.47
N THR A 34 0.25 24.86 21.80
CA THR A 34 -0.17 25.03 23.20
C THR A 34 -0.50 23.67 23.83
N GLU A 35 -0.50 23.58 25.17
CA GLU A 35 -0.83 22.32 25.86
C GLU A 35 -2.24 21.82 25.50
N GLU A 36 -3.22 22.72 25.38
CA GLU A 36 -4.58 22.40 24.93
C GLU A 36 -4.62 21.77 23.52
N GLN A 37 -3.80 22.29 22.60
CA GLN A 37 -3.69 21.73 21.24
C GLN A 37 -3.03 20.35 21.25
N LYS A 38 -2.02 20.14 22.11
CA LYS A 38 -1.39 18.83 22.27
C LYS A 38 -2.37 17.80 22.81
N GLU A 39 -3.18 18.16 23.81
CA GLU A 39 -4.22 17.27 24.36
C GLU A 39 -5.29 16.93 23.32
N ALA A 40 -5.74 17.91 22.53
CA ALA A 40 -6.70 17.67 21.45
C ALA A 40 -6.14 16.73 20.37
N LEU A 41 -4.85 16.83 20.05
CA LEU A 41 -4.17 15.92 19.12
C LEU A 41 -4.04 14.51 19.68
N LYS A 42 -3.71 14.35 20.98
CA LYS A 42 -3.65 13.04 21.65
C LYS A 42 -5.00 12.33 21.61
N LYS A 43 -6.09 13.02 21.99
CA LYS A 43 -7.45 12.47 21.91
C LYS A 43 -7.82 12.03 20.49
N LYS A 44 -7.46 12.84 19.48
CA LYS A 44 -7.66 12.48 18.06
C LYS A 44 -6.84 11.26 17.65
N GLN A 45 -5.62 11.10 18.16
CA GLN A 45 -4.79 9.93 17.90
C GLN A 45 -5.40 8.67 18.54
N GLU A 46 -5.80 8.73 19.79
CA GLU A 46 -6.45 7.63 20.51
C GLU A 46 -7.69 7.13 19.77
N VAL A 47 -8.57 8.04 19.33
CA VAL A 47 -9.77 7.67 18.53
C VAL A 47 -9.38 6.98 17.22
N ARG A 48 -8.33 7.44 16.53
CA ARG A 48 -7.85 6.81 15.29
C ARG A 48 -7.25 5.43 15.56
N GLU A 49 -6.51 5.28 16.65
CA GLU A 49 -5.90 4.01 17.03
C GLU A 49 -6.95 2.97 17.43
N GLU A 50 -7.97 3.39 18.17
CA GLU A 50 -9.10 2.54 18.53
C GLU A 50 -9.89 2.11 17.28
N LYS A 51 -10.16 3.04 16.36
CA LYS A 51 -10.78 2.69 15.06
C LYS A 51 -9.94 1.68 14.28
N LYS A 52 -8.62 1.89 14.21
CA LYS A 52 -7.69 0.93 13.56
C LYS A 52 -7.67 -0.42 14.27
N ARG A 53 -7.83 -0.45 15.59
CA ARG A 53 -7.93 -1.69 16.38
C ARG A 53 -9.21 -2.45 16.02
N GLN A 54 -10.35 -1.78 16.03
CA GLN A 54 -11.64 -2.38 15.65
C GLN A 54 -11.60 -2.93 14.22
N GLU A 55 -11.06 -2.17 13.27
CA GLU A 55 -10.89 -2.63 11.89
C GLU A 55 -9.96 -3.86 11.78
N ARG A 56 -8.92 -3.96 12.62
CA ARG A 56 -8.06 -5.15 12.69
C ARG A 56 -8.79 -6.35 13.26
N GLU A 57 -9.59 -6.16 14.32
CA GLU A 57 -10.38 -7.22 14.92
C GLU A 57 -11.45 -7.77 13.98
N ILE A 58 -12.18 -6.89 13.27
CA ILE A 58 -13.17 -7.30 12.26
C ILE A 58 -12.49 -8.11 11.14
N ARG A 59 -11.35 -7.63 10.64
CA ARG A 59 -10.57 -8.34 9.60
C ARG A 59 -10.06 -9.68 10.09
N TYR A 60 -9.57 -9.76 11.33
CA TYR A 60 -9.10 -11.00 11.92
C TYR A 60 -10.23 -12.03 12.05
N LYS A 61 -11.41 -11.61 12.53
CA LYS A 61 -12.60 -12.47 12.57
C LYS A 61 -12.98 -12.97 11.18
N ALA A 62 -13.06 -12.07 10.19
CA ALA A 62 -13.36 -12.45 8.81
C ALA A 62 -12.33 -13.43 8.22
N TRP A 63 -11.04 -13.24 8.53
CA TRP A 63 -9.98 -14.14 8.12
C TRP A 63 -10.12 -15.53 8.77
N ALA A 64 -10.37 -15.58 10.08
CA ALA A 64 -10.58 -16.83 10.81
C ALA A 64 -11.79 -17.60 10.28
N ASP A 65 -12.92 -16.92 10.06
CA ASP A 65 -14.15 -17.50 9.51
C ASP A 65 -13.92 -18.04 8.10
N THR A 66 -13.19 -17.30 7.26
CA THR A 66 -12.88 -17.72 5.89
C THR A 66 -11.96 -18.94 5.89
N LYS A 67 -11.01 -19.00 6.83
CA LYS A 67 -10.10 -20.13 7.00
C LYS A 67 -10.84 -21.38 7.47
N ALA A 68 -11.80 -21.25 8.38
CA ALA A 68 -12.69 -22.36 8.78
C ALA A 68 -13.55 -22.84 7.59
N LYS A 69 -14.16 -21.93 6.84
CA LYS A 69 -14.92 -22.30 5.63
C LYS A 69 -14.07 -23.00 4.58
N LEU A 70 -12.76 -22.74 4.55
CA LEU A 70 -11.83 -23.36 3.60
C LEU A 70 -11.58 -24.84 3.93
N SER A 71 -11.49 -25.21 5.21
CA SER A 71 -11.37 -26.62 5.61
C SER A 71 -12.64 -27.39 5.31
N ASP A 72 -13.80 -26.77 5.47
CA ASP A 72 -15.10 -27.42 5.30
C ASP A 72 -15.53 -27.51 3.83
N ALA A 73 -14.99 -26.65 2.97
CA ALA A 73 -15.32 -26.66 1.55
C ALA A 73 -14.85 -27.96 0.88
N THR A 74 -15.78 -28.68 0.25
CA THR A 74 -15.47 -29.89 -0.52
C THR A 74 -15.15 -29.60 -1.99
N SER A 75 -15.80 -28.59 -2.58
CA SER A 75 -15.64 -28.27 -4.01
C SER A 75 -14.42 -27.39 -4.31
N LYS A 76 -13.70 -27.71 -5.40
CA LYS A 76 -12.52 -26.94 -5.87
C LYS A 76 -12.85 -25.47 -6.15
N LYS A 77 -14.02 -25.21 -6.75
CA LYS A 77 -14.48 -23.85 -7.07
C LYS A 77 -14.74 -23.01 -5.82
N ALA A 78 -15.31 -23.60 -4.77
CA ALA A 78 -15.51 -22.90 -3.49
C ALA A 78 -14.17 -22.61 -2.80
N LYS A 79 -13.24 -23.57 -2.78
CA LYS A 79 -11.89 -23.35 -2.24
C LYS A 79 -11.16 -22.20 -2.91
N LEU A 80 -11.18 -22.12 -4.25
CA LEU A 80 -10.56 -21.02 -5.00
C LEU A 80 -11.14 -19.65 -4.63
N ARG A 81 -12.46 -19.55 -4.46
CA ARG A 81 -13.11 -18.30 -4.02
C ARG A 81 -12.66 -17.89 -2.62
N LEU A 82 -12.55 -18.86 -1.69
CA LEU A 82 -12.11 -18.62 -0.32
C LEU A 82 -10.62 -18.22 -0.25
N TYR A 83 -9.76 -18.80 -1.10
CA TYR A 83 -8.37 -18.36 -1.21
C TYR A 83 -8.27 -16.93 -1.73
N ALA A 84 -9.08 -16.54 -2.71
CA ALA A 84 -9.11 -15.16 -3.21
C ALA A 84 -9.56 -14.18 -2.12
N THR A 85 -10.54 -14.54 -1.28
CA THR A 85 -10.96 -13.69 -0.16
C THR A 85 -9.88 -13.59 0.92
N LEU A 86 -9.17 -14.68 1.23
CA LEU A 86 -8.03 -14.64 2.16
C LEU A 86 -6.88 -13.75 1.65
N LEU A 87 -6.58 -13.81 0.35
CA LEU A 87 -5.57 -12.94 -0.28
C LEU A 87 -5.96 -11.47 -0.17
N LYS A 88 -7.21 -11.11 -0.46
CA LYS A 88 -7.71 -9.72 -0.31
C LYS A 88 -7.60 -9.22 1.13
N LEU A 89 -7.96 -10.06 2.10
CA LEU A 89 -7.85 -9.71 3.52
C LEU A 89 -6.39 -9.52 3.96
N ARG A 90 -5.44 -10.27 3.38
CA ARG A 90 -4.01 -10.17 3.70
C ARG A 90 -3.32 -8.98 3.01
N LEU A 91 -3.72 -8.60 1.80
CA LEU A 91 -3.12 -7.49 1.05
C LEU A 91 -3.55 -6.11 1.56
N HIS A 92 -4.65 -6.04 2.31
CA HIS A 92 -5.08 -4.81 2.99
C HIS A 92 -4.59 -4.73 4.44
N LEU A 93 -3.54 -5.48 4.81
CA LEU A 93 -2.76 -5.30 6.03
C LEU A 93 -1.64 -4.28 5.80
#